data_AF-A0A857MMT3-F1
#
_entry.id   AF-A0A857MMT3-F1
#
_cell.length_a   1.000
_cell.length_b   1.000
_cell.length_c   1.000
_cell.angle_alpha   90.00
_cell.angle_beta   90.00
_cell.angle_gamma   90.00
#
_symmetry.space_group_name_H-M   'P 1'
#
loop_
_entity.id
_entity.type
_entity.pdbx_description
1 polymer ?
#
loop_
_entity_poly.entity_id
_entity_poly.type
_entity_poly.pdbx_seq_one_letter_code
_entity_poly.pdbx_strand_id
1 'polypeptide(L)'
;MSSLVAKLANNHPGIAFTIGNTARWSRDEQTVYHNPGEPHADWVLLHETAHALLDHSDYARDIELLALEREAWEYASHTLAPDYGVCINPAFINEHLDTYRDWLHAKSTCPACQSNGYESSPQQYACVHCGGTWHTNTGVDREIRRFQTV
;
A
#
# COMPACT_ATOMS: atom_id res chain seq x y z
N MET A 1 -8.13 -24.33 -4.20
CA MET A 1 -8.56 -23.02 -3.66
C MET A 1 -8.62 -23.14 -2.14
N SER A 2 -8.03 -22.21 -1.39
CA SER A 2 -8.19 -22.21 0.07
C SER A 2 -9.66 -22.03 0.42
N SER A 3 -10.10 -22.50 1.60
CA SER A 3 -11.48 -22.33 2.04
C SER A 3 -11.87 -20.85 2.17
N LEU A 4 -10.90 -19.97 2.39
CA LEU A 4 -11.10 -18.53 2.49
C LEU A 4 -11.40 -17.87 1.13
N VAL A 5 -10.59 -18.15 0.09
CA VAL A 5 -10.81 -17.61 -1.27
C VAL A 5 -12.20 -17.97 -1.78
N ALA A 6 -12.65 -19.21 -1.56
CA ALA A 6 -13.99 -19.65 -1.98
C ALA A 6 -15.10 -18.86 -1.27
N LYS A 7 -14.95 -18.56 0.02
CA LYS A 7 -15.92 -17.75 0.78
C LYS A 7 -15.91 -16.29 0.33
N LEU A 8 -14.74 -15.71 0.08
CA LEU A 8 -14.61 -14.33 -0.40
C LEU A 8 -15.25 -14.17 -1.79
N ALA A 9 -14.94 -15.08 -2.73
CA ALA A 9 -15.55 -15.08 -4.06
C ALA A 9 -17.08 -15.23 -4.02
N ASN A 10 -17.60 -16.02 -3.09
CA ASN A 10 -19.05 -16.16 -2.91
C ASN A 10 -19.71 -14.90 -2.34
N ASN A 11 -19.06 -14.23 -1.38
CA ASN A 11 -19.59 -13.04 -0.72
C ASN A 11 -19.42 -11.76 -1.56
N HIS A 12 -18.44 -11.76 -2.47
CA HIS A 12 -18.09 -10.62 -3.31
C HIS A 12 -18.00 -11.03 -4.79
N PRO A 13 -19.12 -11.35 -5.45
CA PRO A 13 -19.12 -11.91 -6.80
C PRO A 13 -18.63 -10.94 -7.89
N GLY A 14 -18.49 -9.64 -7.58
CA GLY A 14 -17.90 -8.64 -8.47
C GLY A 14 -16.37 -8.64 -8.49
N ILE A 15 -15.72 -9.40 -7.60
CA ILE A 15 -14.27 -9.48 -7.48
C ILE A 15 -13.81 -10.88 -7.90
N ALA A 16 -12.90 -10.93 -8.86
CA ALA A 16 -12.23 -12.18 -9.23
C ALA A 16 -11.04 -12.45 -8.28
N PHE A 17 -10.75 -13.72 -8.04
CA PHE A 17 -9.63 -14.15 -7.21
C PHE A 17 -8.74 -15.12 -7.98
N THR A 18 -7.47 -14.75 -8.18
CA THR A 18 -6.52 -15.51 -8.99
C THR A 18 -5.19 -15.66 -8.28
N ILE A 19 -4.48 -16.77 -8.52
CA ILE A 19 -3.13 -16.94 -7.97
C ILE A 19 -2.14 -16.10 -8.78
N GLY A 20 -1.32 -15.30 -8.09
CA GLY A 20 -0.25 -14.50 -8.67
C GLY A 20 1.10 -14.76 -7.98
N ASN A 21 2.18 -14.25 -8.58
CA ASN A 21 3.52 -14.29 -7.96
C ASN A 21 3.63 -13.36 -6.74
N THR A 22 2.89 -12.25 -6.77
CA THR A 22 2.75 -11.29 -5.68
C THR A 22 1.27 -11.06 -5.40
N ALA A 23 0.91 -10.88 -4.14
CA ALA A 23 -0.41 -10.38 -3.81
C ALA A 23 -0.56 -8.93 -4.27
N ARG A 24 -1.72 -8.62 -4.85
CA ARG A 24 -2.10 -7.26 -5.27
C ARG A 24 -3.56 -7.20 -5.71
N TRP A 25 -4.21 -6.08 -5.46
CA TRP A 25 -5.44 -5.67 -6.12
C TRP A 25 -5.18 -5.11 -7.53
N SER A 26 -5.98 -5.52 -8.51
CA SER A 26 -6.05 -4.89 -9.84
C SER A 26 -7.46 -4.35 -10.06
N ARG A 27 -7.58 -3.02 -10.09
CA ARG A 27 -8.82 -2.34 -10.45
C ARG A 27 -9.23 -2.63 -11.89
N ASP A 28 -8.30 -2.55 -12.84
CA ASP A 28 -8.62 -2.69 -14.27
C ASP A 28 -9.20 -4.07 -14.59
N GLU A 29 -8.69 -5.10 -13.92
CA GLU A 29 -9.13 -6.49 -14.09
C GLU A 29 -10.20 -6.89 -13.06
N GLN A 30 -10.55 -6.00 -12.12
CA GLN A 30 -11.39 -6.29 -10.95
C GLN A 30 -10.98 -7.60 -10.26
N THR A 31 -9.67 -7.80 -10.09
CA THR A 31 -9.08 -9.07 -9.66
C THR A 31 -8.13 -8.88 -8.48
N VAL A 32 -8.37 -9.63 -7.41
CA VAL A 32 -7.41 -9.85 -6.32
C VAL A 32 -6.48 -10.99 -6.72
N TYR A 33 -5.20 -10.66 -6.88
CA TYR A 33 -4.14 -11.65 -7.01
C TYR A 33 -3.64 -11.99 -5.62
N HIS A 34 -3.51 -13.27 -5.33
CA HIS A 34 -3.01 -13.75 -4.04
C HIS A 34 -1.89 -14.77 -4.24
N ASN A 35 -0.88 -14.75 -3.36
CA ASN A 35 0.18 -15.75 -3.38
C ASN A 35 0.04 -16.68 -2.15
N PRO A 36 -0.48 -17.91 -2.30
CA PRO A 36 -0.64 -18.83 -1.16
C PRO A 36 0.70 -19.27 -0.54
N GLY A 37 1.84 -18.99 -1.17
CA GLY A 37 3.17 -19.29 -0.65
C GLY A 37 3.78 -18.20 0.21
N GLU A 38 3.16 -17.02 0.32
CA GLU A 38 3.69 -15.92 1.14
C GLU A 38 3.35 -16.11 2.63
N PRO A 39 4.21 -15.63 3.55
CA PRO A 39 3.91 -15.65 4.97
C PRO A 39 2.59 -14.94 5.25
N HIS A 40 1.73 -15.55 6.07
CA HIS A 40 0.42 -14.97 6.39
C HIS A 40 -0.45 -14.64 5.16
N ALA A 41 -0.40 -15.48 4.11
CA ALA A 41 -1.17 -15.29 2.88
C ALA A 41 -2.67 -14.98 3.09
N ASP A 42 -3.30 -15.54 4.13
CA ASP A 42 -4.69 -15.22 4.46
C ASP A 42 -4.87 -13.75 4.89
N TRP A 43 -3.91 -13.17 5.62
CA TRP A 43 -3.96 -11.76 6.04
C TRP A 43 -3.75 -10.81 4.86
N VAL A 44 -2.78 -11.14 4.01
CA VAL A 44 -2.49 -10.38 2.79
C VAL A 44 -3.68 -10.46 1.82
N LEU A 45 -4.29 -11.64 1.65
CA LEU A 45 -5.50 -11.79 0.86
C LEU A 45 -6.65 -10.90 1.34
N LEU A 46 -6.86 -10.81 2.66
CA LEU A 46 -7.89 -9.92 3.23
C LEU A 46 -7.55 -8.44 3.00
N HIS A 47 -6.27 -8.07 3.07
CA HIS A 47 -5.80 -6.72 2.74
C HIS A 47 -6.05 -6.36 1.27
N GLU A 48 -5.68 -7.21 0.32
CA GLU A 48 -5.97 -6.97 -1.10
C GLU A 48 -7.46 -6.94 -1.40
N THR A 49 -8.25 -7.75 -0.68
CA THR A 49 -9.71 -7.70 -0.78
C THR A 49 -10.26 -6.38 -0.24
N ALA A 50 -9.66 -5.83 0.82
CA ALA A 50 -10.05 -4.52 1.35
C ALA A 50 -9.81 -3.41 0.32
N HIS A 51 -8.68 -3.42 -0.41
CA HIS A 51 -8.46 -2.48 -1.52
C HIS A 51 -9.57 -2.54 -2.58
N ALA A 52 -10.02 -3.75 -2.92
CA ALA A 52 -11.12 -3.93 -3.86
C ALA A 52 -12.45 -3.38 -3.33
N LEU A 53 -12.79 -3.65 -2.07
CA LEU A 53 -14.06 -3.26 -1.47
C LEU A 53 -14.16 -1.77 -1.15
N LEU A 54 -13.04 -1.14 -0.80
CA LEU A 54 -12.95 0.30 -0.58
C LEU A 54 -12.85 1.09 -1.89
N ASP A 55 -12.81 0.38 -3.03
CA ASP A 55 -12.55 0.99 -4.33
C ASP A 55 -11.29 1.88 -4.25
N HIS A 56 -10.18 1.32 -3.78
CA HIS A 56 -8.87 1.98 -3.83
C HIS A 56 -8.30 1.95 -5.25
N SER A 57 -7.69 3.06 -5.67
CA SER A 57 -7.13 3.28 -7.00
C SER A 57 -5.80 4.02 -6.91
N ASP A 58 -5.35 4.52 -8.06
CA ASP A 58 -4.28 5.51 -8.19
C ASP A 58 -4.30 6.57 -7.08
N TYR A 59 -3.11 7.05 -6.74
CA TYR A 59 -2.85 8.14 -5.81
C TYR A 59 -2.07 9.25 -6.53
N ALA A 60 -2.35 10.51 -6.20
CA ALA A 60 -1.66 11.65 -6.78
C ALA A 60 -0.43 12.06 -5.97
N ARG A 61 -0.50 11.86 -4.64
CA ARG A 61 0.56 12.22 -3.69
C ARG A 61 1.06 11.01 -2.94
N ASP A 62 2.34 11.00 -2.58
CA ASP A 62 2.95 9.88 -1.88
C ASP A 62 2.31 9.63 -0.50
N ILE A 63 1.84 10.70 0.17
CA ILE A 63 1.11 10.57 1.44
C ILE A 63 -0.26 9.90 1.28
N GLU A 64 -0.89 10.04 0.11
CA GLU A 64 -2.19 9.41 -0.17
C GLU A 64 -2.05 7.90 -0.26
N LEU A 65 -0.95 7.39 -0.83
CA LEU A 65 -0.68 5.95 -0.82
C LEU A 65 -0.67 5.39 0.60
N LEU A 66 0.08 6.00 1.52
CA LEU A 66 0.11 5.56 2.92
C LEU A 66 -1.28 5.60 3.58
N ALA A 67 -2.13 6.56 3.19
CA ALA A 67 -3.51 6.63 3.68
C ALA A 67 -4.35 5.45 3.17
N LEU A 68 -4.25 5.11 1.89
CA LEU A 68 -4.94 3.96 1.28
C LEU A 68 -4.50 2.63 1.92
N GLU A 69 -3.20 2.44 2.12
CA GLU A 69 -2.66 1.23 2.76
C GLU A 69 -3.17 1.08 4.20
N ARG A 70 -3.17 2.18 4.97
CA ARG A 70 -3.70 2.18 6.34
C ARG A 70 -5.19 1.83 6.35
N GLU A 71 -5.98 2.46 5.49
CA GLU A 71 -7.42 2.22 5.42
C GLU A 71 -7.73 0.78 5.02
N ALA A 72 -6.99 0.21 4.06
CA ALA A 72 -7.12 -1.19 3.67
C ALA A 72 -6.80 -2.14 4.82
N TRP A 73 -5.72 -1.91 5.57
CA TRP A 73 -5.39 -2.71 6.75
C TRP A 73 -6.41 -2.57 7.89
N GLU A 74 -6.92 -1.36 8.13
CA GLU A 74 -7.98 -1.11 9.10
C GLU A 74 -9.26 -1.88 8.73
N TYR A 75 -9.68 -1.82 7.46
CA TYR A 75 -10.86 -2.53 6.98
C TYR A 75 -10.65 -4.05 7.00
N ALA A 76 -9.48 -4.53 6.58
CA ALA A 76 -9.16 -5.96 6.62
C ALA A 76 -9.19 -6.51 8.05
N SER A 77 -8.64 -5.78 9.02
CA SER A 77 -8.54 -6.24 10.41
C SER A 77 -9.82 -6.11 11.22
N HIS A 78 -10.59 -5.03 11.02
CA HIS A 78 -11.79 -4.75 11.83
C HIS A 78 -13.09 -5.22 11.19
N THR A 79 -13.12 -5.38 9.86
CA THR A 79 -14.34 -5.75 9.13
C THR A 79 -14.23 -7.16 8.57
N LEU A 80 -13.24 -7.42 7.71
CA LEU A 80 -13.17 -8.71 7.02
C LEU A 80 -12.71 -9.85 7.94
N ALA A 81 -11.63 -9.65 8.69
CA ALA A 81 -11.03 -10.72 9.48
C ALA A 81 -12.03 -11.35 10.49
N PRO A 82 -12.85 -10.59 11.23
CA PRO A 82 -13.89 -11.15 12.09
C PRO A 82 -14.93 -12.01 11.33
N ASP A 83 -15.40 -11.56 10.16
CA ASP A 83 -16.41 -12.26 9.35
C ASP A 83 -15.93 -13.63 8.86
N TYR A 84 -14.61 -13.78 8.68
CA TYR A 84 -13.99 -15.00 8.21
C TYR A 84 -13.30 -15.81 9.32
N GLY A 85 -13.37 -15.37 10.58
CA GLY A 85 -12.74 -16.04 11.72
C GLY A 85 -11.21 -15.97 11.72
N VAL A 86 -10.66 -14.92 11.12
CA VAL A 86 -9.22 -14.63 11.05
C VAL A 86 -8.87 -13.56 12.10
N CYS A 87 -7.70 -13.68 12.72
CA CYS A 87 -7.16 -12.66 13.62
C CYS A 87 -5.81 -12.19 13.06
N ILE A 88 -5.76 -10.95 12.61
CA ILE A 88 -4.55 -10.33 12.06
C ILE A 88 -3.74 -9.74 13.21
N ASN A 89 -2.45 -10.09 13.29
CA ASN A 89 -1.58 -9.51 14.31
C ASN A 89 -1.32 -8.02 14.01
N PRO A 90 -1.60 -7.08 14.94
CA PRO A 90 -1.30 -5.67 14.74
C PRO A 90 0.19 -5.38 14.48
N ALA A 91 1.10 -6.21 14.99
CA ALA A 91 2.53 -6.06 14.72
C ALA A 91 2.84 -6.25 13.22
N PHE A 92 2.23 -7.25 12.59
CA PHE A 92 2.37 -7.50 11.16
C PHE A 92 1.85 -6.33 10.31
N ILE A 93 0.70 -5.77 10.68
CA ILE A 93 0.16 -4.57 10.01
C ILE A 93 1.15 -3.40 10.11
N ASN A 94 1.73 -3.17 11.29
CA ASN A 94 2.69 -2.09 11.47
C ASN A 94 3.98 -2.31 10.68
N GLU A 95 4.50 -3.54 10.64
CA GLU A 95 5.68 -3.89 9.83
C GLU A 95 5.44 -3.61 8.33
N HIS A 96 4.24 -3.94 7.82
CA HIS A 96 3.86 -3.60 6.45
C HIS A 96 3.74 -2.09 6.23
N LEU A 97 3.09 -1.36 7.14
CA LEU A 97 2.98 0.11 7.06
C LEU A 97 4.34 0.82 7.20
N ASP A 98 5.27 0.25 7.95
CA ASP A 98 6.61 0.81 8.12
C ASP A 98 7.40 0.83 6.80
N THR A 99 7.17 -0.15 5.91
CA THR A 99 7.75 -0.13 4.56
C THR A 99 7.36 1.14 3.79
N TYR A 100 6.09 1.55 3.88
CA TYR A 100 5.61 2.78 3.25
C TYR A 100 6.06 4.05 3.99
N ARG A 101 6.13 4.02 5.32
CA ARG A 101 6.62 5.15 6.14
C ARG A 101 8.09 5.44 5.88
N ASP A 102 8.92 4.40 5.81
CA ASP A 102 10.35 4.51 5.51
C ASP A 102 10.58 5.00 4.09
N TRP A 103 9.81 4.47 3.12
CA TRP A 103 9.82 4.96 1.74
C TRP A 103 9.46 6.45 1.66
N LEU A 104 8.36 6.87 2.28
CA LEU A 104 7.92 8.26 2.29
C LEU A 104 8.93 9.16 3.00
N HIS A 105 9.45 8.72 4.14
CA HIS A 105 10.49 9.44 4.87
C HIS A 105 11.69 9.68 3.97
N ALA A 106 12.21 8.63 3.33
CA ALA A 106 13.32 8.73 2.42
C ALA A 106 13.00 9.65 1.22
N LYS A 107 11.81 9.63 0.62
CA LYS A 107 11.45 10.59 -0.44
C LYS A 107 11.44 12.03 0.06
N SER A 108 10.95 12.23 1.27
CA SER A 108 10.85 13.54 1.93
C SER A 108 12.18 14.08 2.48
N THR A 109 13.25 13.28 2.57
CA THR A 109 14.53 13.76 3.08
C THR A 109 15.24 14.66 2.06
N CYS A 110 15.51 15.91 2.46
CA CYS A 110 16.20 16.87 1.61
C CYS A 110 17.64 16.42 1.29
N PRO A 111 18.04 16.36 0.01
CA PRO A 111 19.40 15.94 -0.36
C PRO A 111 20.49 16.93 0.08
N ALA A 112 20.16 18.20 0.30
CA ALA A 112 21.12 19.24 0.64
C ALA A 112 21.42 19.32 2.15
N CYS A 113 20.41 19.21 3.00
CA CYS A 113 20.55 19.44 4.45
C CYS A 113 19.99 18.33 5.33
N GLN A 114 19.47 17.25 4.76
CA GLN A 114 18.91 16.08 5.47
C GLN A 114 17.68 16.37 6.34
N SER A 115 17.15 17.60 6.33
CA SER A 115 15.85 17.90 6.95
C SER A 115 14.69 17.32 6.12
N ASN A 116 13.57 17.03 6.77
CA ASN A 116 12.35 16.62 6.07
C ASN A 116 11.76 17.80 5.28
N GLY A 117 11.33 17.52 4.06
CA GLY A 117 10.49 18.39 3.26
C GLY A 117 9.07 17.87 3.15
N TYR A 118 8.29 18.53 2.30
CA TYR A 118 6.93 18.14 1.98
C TYR A 118 6.76 18.06 0.47
N GLU A 119 5.83 17.21 0.03
CA GLU A 119 5.45 17.11 -1.37
C GLU A 119 4.57 18.32 -1.74
N SER A 120 5.12 19.21 -2.56
CA SER A 120 4.48 20.45 -3.01
C SER A 120 3.54 20.23 -4.21
N SER A 121 3.88 19.28 -5.07
CA SER A 121 3.10 18.75 -6.18
C SER A 121 3.56 17.31 -6.46
N PRO A 122 2.83 16.51 -7.24
CA PRO A 122 3.17 15.10 -7.46
C PRO A 122 4.66 14.92 -7.79
N GLN A 123 5.36 14.12 -6.98
CA GLN A 123 6.78 13.80 -7.07
C GLN A 123 7.77 14.97 -6.83
N GLN A 124 7.29 16.18 -6.55
CA GLN A 124 8.11 17.37 -6.32
C GLN A 124 8.07 17.79 -4.86
N TYR A 125 9.24 17.80 -4.23
CA TYR A 125 9.42 18.10 -2.82
C TYR A 125 10.13 19.43 -2.60
N ALA A 126 9.78 20.08 -1.49
CA ALA A 126 10.41 21.30 -1.02
C ALA A 126 10.86 21.17 0.44
N CYS A 127 12.07 21.63 0.73
CA CYS A 127 12.63 21.62 2.09
C CYS A 127 12.14 22.83 2.88
N VAL A 128 11.58 22.59 4.06
CA VAL A 128 11.16 23.68 4.98
C VAL A 128 12.34 24.40 5.64
N HIS A 129 13.52 23.77 5.68
CA HIS A 129 14.69 24.30 6.38
C HIS A 129 15.58 25.16 5.48
N CYS A 130 16.03 24.63 4.33
CA CYS A 130 16.95 25.33 3.44
C CYS A 130 16.29 25.88 2.16
N GLY A 131 15.00 25.61 1.94
CA GLY A 131 14.27 26.04 0.74
C GLY A 131 14.59 25.25 -0.54
N GLY A 132 15.51 24.27 -0.48
CA GLY A 132 15.86 23.45 -1.65
C GLY A 132 14.70 22.59 -2.15
N THR A 133 14.65 22.37 -3.47
CA THR A 133 13.62 21.56 -4.14
C THR A 133 14.22 20.38 -4.89
N TRP A 134 13.52 19.25 -4.89
CA TRP A 134 13.94 18.05 -5.62
C TRP A 134 12.76 17.26 -6.17
N HIS A 135 13.03 16.48 -7.19
CA HIS A 135 12.09 15.53 -7.78
C HIS A 135 12.45 14.11 -7.36
N THR A 136 11.43 13.26 -7.29
CA THR A 136 11.56 11.84 -6.95
C THR A 136 10.92 10.97 -8.03
N ASN A 137 11.28 9.69 -8.09
CA ASN A 137 10.59 8.72 -8.95
C ASN A 137 9.26 8.25 -8.35
N THR A 138 8.39 7.67 -9.18
CA THR A 138 7.18 6.97 -8.75
C THR A 138 7.47 5.57 -8.22
N GLY A 139 6.60 5.09 -7.34
CA GLY A 139 6.52 3.70 -6.89
C GLY A 139 7.35 3.38 -5.65
N VAL A 140 6.83 2.46 -4.84
CA VAL A 140 7.43 1.96 -3.60
C VAL A 140 8.47 0.87 -3.88
N ASP A 141 8.25 0.04 -4.91
CA ASP A 141 9.13 -1.08 -5.27
C ASP A 141 10.36 -0.69 -6.11
N ARG A 142 10.71 0.60 -6.13
CA ARG A 142 11.85 1.11 -6.91
C ARG A 142 12.84 1.80 -5.99
N GLU A 143 14.13 1.61 -6.26
CA GLU A 143 15.18 2.37 -5.61
C GLU A 143 14.89 3.87 -5.70
N ILE A 144 14.89 4.56 -4.56
CA ILE A 144 14.55 5.98 -4.48
C ILE A 144 15.66 6.80 -5.16
N ARG A 145 15.28 7.58 -6.15
CA ARG A 145 16.15 8.52 -6.87
C ARG A 145 15.69 9.94 -6.58
N ARG A 146 16.63 10.81 -6.21
CA ARG A 146 16.37 12.22 -5.91
C ARG A 146 17.15 13.10 -6.90
N PHE A 147 16.44 13.94 -7.64
CA PHE A 147 17.03 14.85 -8.63
C PHE A 147 16.90 16.28 -8.13
N GLN A 148 18.04 16.92 -7.83
CA GLN A 148 18.02 18.34 -7.47
C GLN A 148 17.57 19.16 -8.67
N THR A 149 16.66 20.09 -8.42
CA THR A 149 16.27 21.07 -9.44
C THR A 149 17.23 22.24 -9.26
N VAL A 150 18.04 22.53 -10.29
CA VAL A 150 19.03 23.61 -10.31
C VAL A 150 18.32 24.95 -10.37
#